data_AF-A0A3B9EGJ7-F1
#
_entry.id   AF-A0A3B9EGJ7-F1
#
_cell.length_a   1.000
_cell.length_b   1.000
_cell.length_c   1.000
_cell.angle_alpha   90.00
_cell.angle_beta   90.00
_cell.angle_gamma   90.00
#
_symmetry.space_group_name_H-M   'P 1'
#
loop_
_entity.id
_entity.type
_entity.pdbx_description
1 polymer ?
#
loop_
_entity_poly.entity_id
_entity_poly.type
_entity_poly.pdbx_seq_one_letter_code
_entity_poly.pdbx_strand_id
1 'polypeptide(L)'
;HRMNVGAIVSAANLNVRVAGRRASGKHLVAGRKIGEAEEWYFEQMTPGDTFVFAGQVWAFQGIVKTDALVSPAVDKDPKIPSYGGSKFPLGTSLAERVRRMVQDRDHWRVLPYDVQEWLELQALRSAIPEAQTLLVETFPRGTRHFLVAYPFEGRLAHTTLAMLLTRRLDRMGVGPLGFVVTDYSLAIWSIRPMDDLDLDALFEPDMLGDDLEAWLEESFMMKRSFRNCALISGLIEQRQPGAEKTGRQVTFSTDLIYDVLRRHQPDHLLLRTARADAATGLLDVARLGQLLSRIHGRIMHKALDRPSPFCVPVLVQIGRERVGGDAAEMILDESAEALIAEVMEDAPEALKGAA
;
A
#
# COMPACT_ATOMS: atom_id res chain seq x y z
N HIS A 1 -16.51 5.80 -36.91
CA HIS A 1 -17.63 4.99 -36.39
C HIS A 1 -17.14 4.04 -35.28
N ARG A 2 -16.69 4.56 -34.13
CA ARG A 2 -16.48 3.80 -32.89
C ARG A 2 -17.01 4.66 -31.74
N MET A 3 -18.32 4.56 -31.51
CA MET A 3 -18.99 5.17 -30.36
C MET A 3 -18.69 4.31 -29.12
N ASN A 4 -17.69 4.70 -28.33
CA ASN A 4 -17.31 4.12 -27.02
C ASN A 4 -17.19 2.58 -26.90
N VAL A 5 -17.19 1.81 -28.00
CA VAL A 5 -17.07 0.34 -27.93
C VAL A 5 -15.64 -0.05 -27.56
N GLY A 6 -15.44 -0.39 -26.28
CA GLY A 6 -14.19 -0.94 -25.75
C GLY A 6 -14.20 -1.03 -24.21
N ALA A 7 -13.58 -2.07 -23.66
CA ALA A 7 -13.41 -2.27 -22.22
C ALA A 7 -12.05 -1.78 -21.68
N ILE A 8 -11.18 -1.29 -22.57
CA ILE A 8 -9.82 -0.85 -22.20
C ILE A 8 -9.88 0.62 -21.80
N VAL A 9 -9.61 0.89 -20.52
CA VAL A 9 -9.45 2.24 -19.98
C VAL A 9 -7.96 2.46 -19.71
N SER A 10 -7.38 3.55 -20.22
CA SER A 10 -5.95 3.87 -20.00
C SER A 10 -5.68 4.24 -18.54
N ALA A 11 -4.48 3.92 -18.03
CA ALA A 11 -3.99 4.48 -16.78
C ALA A 11 -4.01 6.01 -16.87
N ALA A 12 -4.78 6.65 -16.00
CA ALA A 12 -4.92 8.10 -16.00
C ALA A 12 -3.89 8.72 -15.07
N ASN A 13 -3.37 9.89 -15.45
CA ASN A 13 -2.53 10.71 -14.58
C ASN A 13 -3.38 11.84 -13.98
N LEU A 14 -3.08 12.21 -12.74
CA LEU A 14 -3.60 13.40 -12.08
C LEU A 14 -2.51 14.47 -12.02
N ASN A 15 -2.90 15.74 -12.17
CA ASN A 15 -2.02 16.83 -11.80
C ASN A 15 -1.97 16.93 -10.28
N VAL A 16 -0.79 16.93 -9.70
CA VAL A 16 -0.62 17.22 -8.28
C VAL A 16 -0.57 18.73 -8.10
N ARG A 17 -1.49 19.29 -7.31
CA ARG A 17 -1.64 20.74 -7.12
C ARG A 17 -1.80 21.11 -5.66
N VAL A 18 -1.15 22.20 -5.26
CA VAL A 18 -1.32 22.76 -3.91
C VAL A 18 -2.74 23.30 -3.76
N ALA A 19 -3.42 22.88 -2.70
CA ALA A 19 -4.75 23.30 -2.34
C ALA A 19 -4.74 24.76 -1.87
N GLY A 20 -5.58 25.60 -2.47
CA GLY A 20 -5.87 26.95 -2.01
C GLY A 20 -7.30 27.05 -1.44
N ARG A 21 -7.57 28.08 -0.64
CA ARG A 21 -8.94 28.46 -0.27
C ARG A 21 -9.36 29.71 -1.04
N ARG A 22 -10.60 29.73 -1.54
CA ARG A 22 -11.22 31.00 -1.96
C ARG A 22 -11.69 31.75 -0.71
N ALA A 23 -11.63 33.09 -0.76
CA ALA A 23 -11.96 34.00 0.35
C ALA A 23 -13.38 33.85 0.95
N SER A 24 -14.25 33.01 0.37
CA SER A 24 -15.66 32.86 0.75
C SER A 24 -16.16 31.41 0.76
N GLY A 25 -15.29 30.40 0.56
CA GLY A 25 -15.74 29.01 0.37
C GLY A 25 -15.07 27.99 1.30
N LYS A 26 -15.87 27.03 1.80
CA LYS A 26 -15.40 25.84 2.54
C LYS A 26 -14.65 24.83 1.65
N HIS A 27 -14.73 24.97 0.32
CA HIS A 27 -14.15 24.04 -0.65
C HIS A 27 -12.74 24.44 -1.07
N LEU A 28 -11.83 23.46 -1.11
CA LEU A 28 -10.48 23.62 -1.62
C LEU A 28 -10.49 23.81 -3.14
N VAL A 29 -9.61 24.66 -3.64
CA VAL A 29 -9.45 24.97 -5.06
C VAL A 29 -8.03 24.61 -5.49
N ALA A 30 -7.92 24.05 -6.70
CA ALA A 30 -6.65 23.76 -7.36
C ALA A 30 -5.80 25.02 -7.52
N GLY A 31 -4.68 25.08 -6.80
CA GLY A 31 -3.67 26.12 -6.90
C GLY A 31 -2.51 25.75 -7.83
N ARG A 32 -1.28 26.05 -7.39
CA ARG A 32 -0.04 25.81 -8.13
C ARG A 32 0.15 24.32 -8.41
N LYS A 33 0.43 23.96 -9.66
CA LYS A 33 0.83 22.60 -10.06
C LYS A 33 2.28 22.33 -9.64
N ILE A 34 2.49 21.19 -9.01
CA ILE A 34 3.81 20.72 -8.56
C ILE A 34 4.31 19.53 -9.39
N GLY A 35 3.42 18.78 -10.06
CA GLY A 35 3.79 17.71 -10.98
C GLY A 35 2.59 16.90 -11.48
N GLU A 36 2.86 15.70 -11.97
CA GLU A 36 1.86 14.69 -12.36
C GLU A 36 2.24 13.34 -11.77
N ALA A 37 1.25 12.55 -11.38
CA ALA A 37 1.41 11.18 -10.89
C ALA A 37 0.19 10.33 -11.27
N GLU A 38 0.35 9.02 -11.27
CA GLU A 38 -0.73 8.10 -11.64
C GLU A 38 -1.91 8.17 -10.66
N GLU A 39 -3.14 8.11 -11.19
CA GLU A 39 -4.40 8.25 -10.44
C GLU A 39 -4.52 7.19 -9.34
N TRP A 40 -4.07 5.95 -9.61
CA TRP A 40 -4.19 4.82 -8.69
C TRP A 40 -3.51 5.05 -7.33
N TYR A 41 -2.43 5.82 -7.31
CA TYR A 41 -1.69 6.11 -6.09
C TYR A 41 -2.56 6.89 -5.10
N PHE A 42 -3.23 7.95 -5.60
CA PHE A 42 -4.09 8.81 -4.80
C PHE A 42 -5.45 8.19 -4.47
N GLU A 43 -5.90 7.22 -5.27
CA GLU A 43 -7.14 6.49 -5.00
C GLU A 43 -7.07 5.67 -3.73
N GLN A 44 -5.89 5.18 -3.39
CA GLN A 44 -5.72 4.43 -2.16
C GLN A 44 -5.70 5.38 -0.95
N MET A 45 -5.37 6.66 -1.12
CA MET A 45 -5.21 7.59 0.00
C MET A 45 -6.54 8.14 0.55
N THR A 46 -6.57 8.39 1.85
CA THR A 46 -7.62 9.14 2.53
C THR A 46 -7.16 10.58 2.76
N PRO A 47 -8.05 11.60 2.72
CA PRO A 47 -7.67 12.97 3.09
C PRO A 47 -6.98 13.01 4.46
N GLY A 48 -5.79 13.62 4.51
CA GLY A 48 -4.92 13.68 5.68
C GLY A 48 -3.68 12.79 5.56
N ASP A 49 -3.72 11.72 4.76
CA ASP A 49 -2.55 10.85 4.55
C ASP A 49 -1.39 11.64 3.92
N THR A 50 -0.18 11.42 4.42
CA THR A 50 1.03 12.12 3.97
C THR A 50 1.87 11.23 3.06
N PHE A 51 2.49 11.84 2.04
CA PHE A 51 3.33 11.15 1.06
C PHE A 51 4.46 12.04 0.55
N VAL A 52 5.51 11.42 0.00
CA VAL A 52 6.62 12.13 -0.64
C VAL A 52 6.34 12.34 -2.11
N PHE A 53 6.45 13.59 -2.57
CA PHE A 53 6.37 13.94 -3.98
C PHE A 53 7.28 15.12 -4.30
N ALA A 54 8.07 14.98 -5.36
CA ALA A 54 9.08 15.95 -5.77
C ALA A 54 10.03 16.38 -4.61
N GLY A 55 10.43 15.42 -3.77
CA GLY A 55 11.36 15.65 -2.65
C GLY A 55 10.76 16.37 -1.44
N GLN A 56 9.44 16.55 -1.38
CA GLN A 56 8.74 17.19 -0.26
C GLN A 56 7.61 16.29 0.25
N VAL A 57 7.25 16.45 1.52
CA VAL A 57 6.13 15.73 2.12
C VAL A 57 4.86 16.56 2.04
N TRP A 58 3.83 15.96 1.47
CA TRP A 58 2.54 16.56 1.19
C TRP A 58 1.43 15.78 1.91
N ALA A 59 0.48 16.48 2.50
CA ALA A 59 -0.76 15.90 3.01
C ALA A 59 -1.81 15.92 1.91
N PHE A 60 -2.30 14.75 1.52
CA PHE A 60 -3.37 14.60 0.54
C PHE A 60 -4.67 15.20 1.08
N GLN A 61 -5.35 16.01 0.28
CA GLN A 61 -6.61 16.68 0.67
C GLN A 61 -7.82 16.14 -0.10
N GLY A 62 -7.57 15.48 -1.22
CA GLY A 62 -8.59 14.87 -2.06
C GLY A 62 -8.39 15.12 -3.54
N ILE A 63 -9.16 14.43 -4.36
CA ILE A 63 -9.17 14.61 -5.82
C ILE A 63 -10.32 15.51 -6.23
N VAL A 64 -10.02 16.52 -7.03
CA VAL A 64 -11.01 17.36 -7.69
C VAL A 64 -10.79 17.29 -9.19
N LYS A 65 -11.70 16.58 -9.87
CA LYS A 65 -11.70 16.38 -11.34
C LYS A 65 -10.48 15.60 -11.83
N THR A 66 -9.41 16.30 -12.18
CA THR A 66 -8.15 15.73 -12.72
C THR A 66 -6.95 16.22 -11.93
N ASP A 67 -7.20 16.81 -10.75
CA ASP A 67 -6.19 17.41 -9.89
C ASP A 67 -6.25 16.71 -8.52
N ALA A 68 -5.12 16.13 -8.08
CA ALA A 68 -4.92 15.71 -6.71
C ALA A 68 -4.51 16.95 -5.89
N LEU A 69 -5.34 17.34 -4.94
CA LEU A 69 -5.11 18.49 -4.09
C LEU A 69 -4.28 18.10 -2.87
N VAL A 70 -3.25 18.90 -2.59
CA VAL A 70 -2.31 18.66 -1.49
C VAL A 70 -2.05 19.91 -0.67
N SER A 71 -1.72 19.76 0.61
CA SER A 71 -1.17 20.83 1.43
C SER A 71 0.19 20.43 1.98
N PRO A 72 1.06 21.37 2.37
CA PRO A 72 2.27 21.02 3.10
C PRO A 72 1.93 20.14 4.31
N ALA A 73 2.65 19.03 4.47
CA ALA A 73 2.47 18.18 5.65
C ALA A 73 3.05 18.88 6.89
N VAL A 74 2.42 18.67 8.05
CA VAL A 74 2.95 19.14 9.34
C VAL A 74 4.15 18.28 9.75
N ASP A 75 4.06 16.98 9.47
CA ASP A 75 5.13 16.02 9.70
C ASP A 75 6.02 15.89 8.45
N LYS A 76 7.32 15.69 8.67
CA LYS A 76 8.30 15.36 7.63
C LYS A 76 8.36 13.86 7.33
N ASP A 77 7.67 13.04 8.12
CA ASP A 77 7.53 11.62 7.86
C ASP A 77 6.25 11.32 7.08
N PRO A 78 6.35 10.76 5.84
CA PRO A 78 5.18 10.34 5.10
C PRO A 78 4.57 9.08 5.73
N LYS A 79 3.24 9.03 5.77
CA LYS A 79 2.48 7.86 6.20
C LYS A 79 2.42 6.78 5.13
N ILE A 80 2.29 7.20 3.88
CA ILE A 80 2.31 6.32 2.71
C ILE A 80 3.55 6.72 1.92
N PRO A 81 4.59 5.90 1.93
CA PRO A 81 5.80 6.14 1.19
C PRO A 81 5.60 5.68 -0.27
N SER A 82 6.61 5.89 -1.09
CA SER A 82 6.53 6.22 -2.52
C SER A 82 5.76 5.28 -3.48
N TYR A 83 5.47 5.89 -4.63
CA TYR A 83 5.06 5.30 -5.89
C TYR A 83 6.23 4.52 -6.56
N GLY A 84 6.22 3.19 -6.43
CA GLY A 84 7.19 2.28 -7.03
C GLY A 84 6.61 1.54 -8.26
N GLY A 85 7.29 1.67 -9.40
CA GLY A 85 6.82 1.27 -10.74
C GLY A 85 6.42 -0.19 -10.98
N SER A 86 5.93 -0.42 -12.20
CA SER A 86 5.34 -1.66 -12.73
C SER A 86 6.27 -2.88 -12.64
N LYS A 87 6.34 -3.50 -11.46
CA LYS A 87 6.80 -4.89 -11.34
C LYS A 87 5.59 -5.80 -11.45
N PHE A 88 5.71 -6.89 -12.18
CA PHE A 88 4.63 -7.88 -12.28
C PHE A 88 4.29 -8.40 -10.87
N PRO A 89 3.02 -8.34 -10.45
CA PRO A 89 2.62 -8.85 -9.15
C PRO A 89 2.90 -10.35 -9.07
N LEU A 90 3.38 -10.81 -7.91
CA LEU A 90 3.54 -12.25 -7.64
C LEU A 90 2.17 -12.94 -7.78
N GLY A 91 2.08 -13.95 -8.65
CA GLY A 91 0.88 -14.80 -8.73
C GLY A 91 0.70 -15.63 -7.44
N THR A 92 -0.54 -16.02 -7.11
CA THR A 92 -0.84 -16.82 -5.90
C THR A 92 -0.04 -18.13 -5.86
N SER A 93 0.13 -18.80 -7.00
CA SER A 93 0.93 -20.02 -7.12
C SER A 93 2.42 -19.79 -6.88
N LEU A 94 2.94 -18.63 -7.30
CA LEU A 94 4.33 -18.26 -7.06
C LEU A 94 4.55 -17.92 -5.59
N ALA A 95 3.64 -17.16 -4.97
CA ALA A 95 3.65 -16.87 -3.54
C ALA A 95 3.67 -18.15 -2.69
N GLU A 96 2.78 -19.11 -3.00
CA GLU A 96 2.76 -20.40 -2.34
C GLU A 96 4.07 -21.18 -2.51
N ARG A 97 4.62 -21.19 -3.73
CA ARG A 97 5.89 -21.88 -3.99
C ARG A 97 7.05 -21.24 -3.23
N VAL A 98 7.12 -19.91 -3.17
CA VAL A 98 8.14 -19.19 -2.38
C VAL A 98 8.03 -19.58 -0.91
N ARG A 99 6.83 -19.56 -0.32
CA ARG A 99 6.63 -19.99 1.07
C ARG A 99 7.07 -21.43 1.33
N ARG A 100 6.75 -22.35 0.40
CA ARG A 100 7.20 -23.75 0.48
C ARG A 100 8.71 -23.90 0.39
N MET A 101 9.38 -23.09 -0.43
CA MET A 101 10.85 -23.09 -0.53
C MET A 101 11.50 -22.51 0.74
N VAL A 102 10.94 -21.44 1.30
CA VAL A 102 11.46 -20.79 2.51
C VAL A 102 11.39 -21.73 3.72
N GLN A 103 10.27 -22.45 3.91
CA GLN A 103 10.14 -23.39 5.03
C GLN A 103 11.01 -24.65 4.92
N ASP A 104 11.38 -25.06 3.69
CA ASP A 104 12.04 -26.35 3.42
C ASP A 104 13.57 -26.21 3.55
N ARG A 105 14.08 -26.49 4.75
CA ARG A 105 15.52 -26.42 5.06
C ARG A 105 16.38 -27.33 4.20
N ASP A 106 15.86 -28.48 3.76
CA ASP A 106 16.64 -29.38 2.89
C ASP A 106 16.77 -28.78 1.50
N HIS A 107 15.74 -28.08 1.03
CA HIS A 107 15.76 -27.35 -0.24
C HIS A 107 16.72 -26.16 -0.25
N TRP A 108 17.13 -25.64 0.91
CA TRP A 108 18.07 -24.51 0.96
C TRP A 108 19.39 -24.84 0.28
N ARG A 109 19.84 -26.10 0.34
CA ARG A 109 21.11 -26.56 -0.23
C ARG A 109 21.25 -26.34 -1.75
N VAL A 110 20.13 -26.20 -2.47
CA VAL A 110 20.12 -25.95 -3.92
C VAL A 110 19.96 -24.47 -4.27
N LEU A 111 19.79 -23.59 -3.29
CA LEU A 111 19.72 -22.14 -3.47
C LEU A 111 21.14 -21.54 -3.63
N PRO A 112 21.28 -20.32 -4.19
CA PRO A 112 22.55 -19.60 -4.15
C PRO A 112 23.08 -19.47 -2.72
N TYR A 113 24.39 -19.53 -2.53
CA TYR A 113 25.04 -19.52 -1.21
C TYR A 113 24.58 -18.35 -0.35
N ASP A 114 24.55 -17.13 -0.91
CA ASP A 114 24.10 -15.93 -0.20
C ASP A 114 22.66 -16.09 0.33
N VAL A 115 21.78 -16.73 -0.43
CA VAL A 115 20.39 -16.98 0.03
C VAL A 115 20.36 -17.98 1.18
N GLN A 116 21.20 -19.02 1.15
CA GLN A 116 21.31 -19.99 2.24
C GLN A 116 21.74 -19.30 3.53
N GLU A 117 22.79 -18.47 3.44
CA GLU A 117 23.33 -17.73 4.56
C GLU A 117 22.29 -16.82 5.23
N TRP A 118 21.55 -16.07 4.42
CA TRP A 118 20.47 -15.21 4.92
C TRP A 118 19.32 -16.00 5.57
N LEU A 119 18.98 -17.17 5.03
CA LEU A 119 17.97 -18.05 5.63
C LEU A 119 18.46 -18.66 6.96
N GLU A 120 19.72 -19.06 7.04
CA GLU A 120 20.32 -19.57 8.27
C GLU A 120 20.42 -18.48 9.34
N LEU A 121 20.82 -17.27 8.96
CA LEU A 121 20.88 -16.13 9.87
C LEU A 121 19.49 -15.73 10.36
N GLN A 122 18.47 -15.74 9.48
CA GLN A 122 17.09 -15.49 9.87
C GLN A 122 16.61 -16.52 10.89
N ALA A 123 16.91 -17.80 10.65
CA ALA A 123 16.55 -18.89 11.55
C ALA A 123 17.22 -18.76 12.92
N LEU A 124 18.44 -18.19 12.96
CA LEU A 124 19.16 -17.92 14.21
C LEU A 124 18.58 -16.71 14.96
N ARG A 125 18.19 -15.65 14.24
CA ARG A 125 17.81 -14.36 14.83
C ARG A 125 16.34 -14.23 15.18
N SER A 126 15.47 -14.96 14.50
CA SER A 126 14.03 -14.83 14.64
C SER A 126 13.36 -16.18 14.43
N ALA A 127 12.79 -16.41 13.24
CA ALA A 127 12.22 -17.67 12.83
C ALA A 127 12.05 -17.73 11.30
N ILE A 128 11.86 -18.96 10.83
CA ILE A 128 11.42 -19.24 9.46
C ILE A 128 9.92 -19.56 9.53
N PRO A 129 9.06 -18.82 8.81
CA PRO A 129 7.63 -19.12 8.79
C PRO A 129 7.39 -20.45 8.08
N GLU A 130 6.46 -21.25 8.61
CA GLU A 130 5.84 -22.33 7.86
C GLU A 130 4.92 -21.76 6.77
N ALA A 131 4.68 -22.53 5.71
CA ALA A 131 3.92 -22.07 4.56
C ALA A 131 2.47 -21.64 4.86
N GLN A 132 1.91 -22.12 5.99
CA GLN A 132 0.55 -21.81 6.45
C GLN A 132 0.53 -20.78 7.59
N THR A 133 1.68 -20.32 8.06
CA THR A 133 1.79 -19.34 9.16
C THR A 133 2.10 -17.94 8.62
N LEU A 134 1.87 -16.92 9.45
CA LEU A 134 2.38 -15.57 9.24
C LEU A 134 3.45 -15.29 10.29
N LEU A 135 4.70 -15.06 9.87
CA LEU A 135 5.69 -14.46 10.75
C LEU A 135 5.40 -12.96 10.88
N VAL A 136 5.29 -12.49 12.12
CA VAL A 136 5.24 -11.08 12.48
C VAL A 136 6.37 -10.78 13.45
N GLU A 137 7.22 -9.83 13.10
CA GLU A 137 8.34 -9.39 13.91
C GLU A 137 8.08 -7.97 14.42
N THR A 138 8.36 -7.72 15.69
CA THR A 138 8.27 -6.39 16.28
C THR A 138 9.57 -6.00 16.93
N PHE A 139 10.08 -4.79 16.66
CA PHE A 139 11.33 -4.33 17.25
C PHE A 139 11.39 -2.80 17.34
N PRO A 140 12.12 -2.25 18.32
CA PRO A 140 12.47 -0.84 18.34
C PRO A 140 13.60 -0.55 17.34
N ARG A 141 13.61 0.63 16.72
CA ARG A 141 14.76 1.15 15.97
C ARG A 141 14.77 2.68 16.03
N GLY A 142 15.80 3.23 16.66
CA GLY A 142 15.87 4.66 16.97
C GLY A 142 14.72 5.06 17.90
N THR A 143 13.92 6.05 17.51
CA THR A 143 12.77 6.55 18.30
C THR A 143 11.43 5.92 17.89
N ARG A 144 11.44 4.86 17.06
CA ARG A 144 10.23 4.25 16.49
C ARG A 144 10.17 2.78 16.81
N HIS A 145 8.96 2.25 16.73
CA HIS A 145 8.67 0.83 16.85
C HIS A 145 8.17 0.30 15.52
N PHE A 146 8.62 -0.90 15.14
CA PHE A 146 8.29 -1.53 13.86
C PHE A 146 7.49 -2.80 14.10
N LEU A 147 6.55 -3.05 13.19
CA LEU A 147 5.87 -4.32 12.99
C LEU A 147 6.09 -4.71 11.54
N VAL A 148 6.75 -5.85 11.32
CA VAL A 148 7.04 -6.38 9.98
C VAL A 148 6.35 -7.72 9.84
N ALA A 149 5.49 -7.85 8.82
CA ALA A 149 4.81 -9.09 8.51
C ALA A 149 5.31 -9.66 7.18
N TYR A 150 5.38 -10.99 7.07
CA TYR A 150 5.88 -11.71 5.88
C TYR A 150 4.80 -12.58 5.20
N PRO A 151 3.77 -11.96 4.61
CA PRO A 151 2.67 -12.64 3.92
C PRO A 151 3.09 -13.41 2.63
N PHE A 152 3.82 -12.77 1.71
CA PHE A 152 4.16 -13.24 0.34
C PHE A 152 3.08 -13.10 -0.75
N GLU A 153 1.94 -12.49 -0.47
CA GLU A 153 0.79 -12.37 -1.39
C GLU A 153 0.94 -11.28 -2.47
N GLY A 154 2.00 -10.47 -2.42
CA GLY A 154 2.30 -9.44 -3.41
C GLY A 154 1.77 -8.07 -3.03
N ARG A 155 2.30 -7.04 -3.71
CA ARG A 155 2.13 -5.63 -3.34
C ARG A 155 0.68 -5.19 -3.17
N LEU A 156 -0.22 -5.53 -4.11
CA LEU A 156 -1.62 -5.07 -4.02
C LEU A 156 -2.30 -5.53 -2.74
N ALA A 157 -2.20 -6.83 -2.42
CA ALA A 157 -2.76 -7.37 -1.19
C ALA A 157 -2.08 -6.79 0.06
N HIS A 158 -0.76 -6.61 0.01
CA HIS A 158 -0.01 -6.04 1.13
C HIS A 158 -0.35 -4.57 1.38
N THR A 159 -0.57 -3.77 0.32
CA THR A 159 -0.99 -2.37 0.45
C THR A 159 -2.36 -2.30 1.11
N THR A 160 -3.34 -3.04 0.60
CA THR A 160 -4.68 -3.10 1.20
C THR A 160 -4.61 -3.52 2.66
N LEU A 161 -3.85 -4.57 2.98
CA LEU A 161 -3.65 -5.04 4.35
C LEU A 161 -3.01 -3.98 5.24
N ALA A 162 -1.88 -3.39 4.83
CA ALA A 162 -1.15 -2.40 5.62
C ALA A 162 -2.02 -1.18 5.94
N MET A 163 -2.88 -0.77 5.00
CA MET A 163 -3.83 0.32 5.19
C MET A 163 -4.90 -0.01 6.24
N LEU A 164 -5.51 -1.19 6.17
CA LEU A 164 -6.49 -1.65 7.15
C LEU A 164 -5.87 -1.79 8.54
N LEU A 165 -4.67 -2.40 8.62
CA LEU A 165 -3.91 -2.53 9.86
C LEU A 165 -3.57 -1.17 10.48
N THR A 166 -3.16 -0.20 9.66
CA THR A 166 -2.85 1.16 10.14
C THR A 166 -4.07 1.80 10.80
N ARG A 167 -5.29 1.63 10.26
CA ARG A 167 -6.52 2.14 10.92
C ARG A 167 -6.80 1.43 12.24
N ARG A 168 -6.62 0.10 12.29
CA ARG A 168 -6.79 -0.67 13.54
C ARG A 168 -5.81 -0.20 14.61
N LEU A 169 -4.53 -0.10 14.27
CA LEU A 169 -3.48 0.37 15.17
C LEU A 169 -3.73 1.79 15.66
N ASP A 170 -4.27 2.67 14.81
CA ASP A 170 -4.65 4.03 15.21
C ASP A 170 -5.80 4.02 16.24
N ARG A 171 -6.83 3.18 16.05
CA ARG A 171 -7.91 2.99 17.05
C ARG A 171 -7.43 2.36 18.35
N MET A 172 -6.40 1.50 18.30
CA MET A 172 -5.72 0.97 19.47
C MET A 172 -4.78 2.01 20.13
N GLY A 173 -4.63 3.18 19.51
CA GLY A 173 -3.85 4.32 19.98
C GLY A 173 -2.34 4.18 19.77
N VAL A 174 -1.86 3.14 19.09
CA VAL A 174 -0.41 2.87 18.92
C VAL A 174 0.30 4.02 18.18
N GLY A 175 -0.46 4.84 17.44
CA GLY A 175 0.06 5.99 16.71
C GLY A 175 0.92 5.55 15.53
N PRO A 176 0.37 4.81 14.56
CA PRO A 176 1.10 4.42 13.37
C PRO A 176 1.43 5.66 12.53
N LEU A 177 2.71 5.79 12.22
CA LEU A 177 3.26 6.93 11.49
C LEU A 177 3.32 6.66 10.00
N GLY A 178 3.39 5.39 9.59
CA GLY A 178 3.35 4.99 8.19
C GLY A 178 3.61 3.52 7.97
N PHE A 179 3.52 3.10 6.71
CA PHE A 179 3.77 1.72 6.30
C PHE A 179 4.49 1.64 4.96
N VAL A 180 5.25 0.59 4.69
CA VAL A 180 5.80 0.31 3.36
C VAL A 180 5.51 -1.13 3.00
N VAL A 181 5.45 -1.43 1.69
CA VAL A 181 5.20 -2.79 1.22
C VAL A 181 6.22 -3.20 0.16
N THR A 182 6.53 -4.49 0.18
CA THR A 182 7.24 -5.20 -0.88
C THR A 182 6.35 -6.30 -1.44
N ASP A 183 6.88 -7.10 -2.35
CA ASP A 183 6.17 -8.27 -2.87
C ASP A 183 6.08 -9.41 -1.84
N TYR A 184 6.92 -9.42 -0.80
CA TYR A 184 6.98 -10.49 0.21
C TYR A 184 6.59 -10.04 1.62
N SER A 185 6.73 -8.75 1.92
CA SER A 185 6.53 -8.21 3.27
C SER A 185 5.81 -6.88 3.28
N LEU A 186 5.32 -6.51 4.45
CA LEU A 186 4.91 -5.15 4.79
C LEU A 186 5.53 -4.77 6.12
N ALA A 187 5.83 -3.49 6.29
CA ALA A 187 6.28 -2.93 7.56
C ALA A 187 5.41 -1.73 7.94
N ILE A 188 5.03 -1.64 9.19
CA ILE A 188 4.36 -0.48 9.80
C ILE A 188 5.29 0.05 10.89
N TRP A 189 5.48 1.36 10.96
CA TRP A 189 6.20 1.99 12.07
C TRP A 189 5.31 2.94 12.84
N SER A 190 5.56 3.05 14.14
CA SER A 190 4.68 3.76 15.06
C SER A 190 5.46 4.43 16.20
N ILE A 191 4.73 5.25 16.97
CA ILE A 191 5.25 5.96 18.15
C ILE A 191 5.38 5.02 19.35
N ARG A 192 4.43 4.09 19.52
CA ARG A 192 4.37 3.18 20.67
C ARG A 192 4.78 1.75 20.30
N PRO A 193 5.31 0.96 21.26
CA PRO A 193 5.62 -0.45 21.06
C PRO A 193 4.40 -1.24 20.57
N MET A 194 4.67 -2.31 19.81
CA MET A 194 3.66 -3.20 19.19
C MET A 194 3.86 -4.67 19.56
N ASP A 195 4.82 -4.95 20.43
CA ASP A 195 5.22 -6.28 20.92
C ASP A 195 4.17 -6.94 21.82
N ASP A 196 3.40 -6.17 22.59
CA ASP A 196 2.35 -6.70 23.47
C ASP A 196 0.94 -6.71 22.83
N LEU A 197 0.83 -6.49 21.52
CA LEU A 197 -0.46 -6.46 20.85
C LEU A 197 -1.04 -7.86 20.66
N ASP A 198 -2.36 -7.99 20.77
CA ASP A 198 -3.08 -9.17 20.31
C ASP A 198 -3.07 -9.18 18.77
N LEU A 199 -2.12 -9.93 18.19
CA LEU A 199 -1.95 -10.00 16.75
C LEU A 199 -3.06 -10.81 16.08
N ASP A 200 -3.64 -11.81 16.75
CA ASP A 200 -4.75 -12.57 16.17
C ASP A 200 -5.97 -11.67 16.00
N ALA A 201 -6.26 -10.80 16.98
CA ALA A 201 -7.29 -9.78 16.86
C ALA A 201 -6.93 -8.70 15.81
N LEU A 202 -5.66 -8.27 15.77
CA LEU A 202 -5.22 -7.27 14.79
C LEU A 202 -5.42 -7.74 13.34
N PHE A 203 -5.08 -9.01 13.06
CA PHE A 203 -5.20 -9.65 11.74
C PHE A 203 -6.53 -10.41 11.55
N GLU A 204 -7.55 -10.14 12.36
CA GLU A 204 -8.82 -10.84 12.26
C GLU A 204 -9.49 -10.60 10.88
N PRO A 205 -10.05 -11.65 10.23
CA PRO A 205 -10.65 -11.53 8.90
C PRO A 205 -11.83 -10.56 8.77
N ASP A 206 -12.45 -10.15 9.88
CA ASP A 206 -13.55 -9.19 9.94
C ASP A 206 -13.18 -7.80 9.38
N MET A 207 -11.89 -7.49 9.26
CA MET A 207 -11.41 -6.26 8.61
C MET A 207 -11.87 -6.14 7.14
N LEU A 208 -12.20 -7.25 6.48
CA LEU A 208 -12.73 -7.24 5.12
C LEU A 208 -14.20 -6.86 5.04
N GLY A 209 -14.89 -6.78 6.17
CA GLY A 209 -16.22 -6.22 6.28
C GLY A 209 -16.16 -4.72 6.52
N ASP A 210 -16.41 -4.31 7.76
CA ASP A 210 -16.68 -2.91 8.10
C ASP A 210 -15.47 -1.99 7.90
N ASP A 211 -14.25 -2.47 8.19
CA ASP A 211 -13.05 -1.65 8.03
C ASP A 211 -12.76 -1.34 6.55
N LEU A 212 -12.91 -2.33 5.68
CA LEU A 212 -12.76 -2.17 4.25
C LEU A 212 -13.85 -1.28 3.66
N GLU A 213 -15.11 -1.46 4.05
CA GLU A 213 -16.20 -0.62 3.58
C GLU A 213 -16.04 0.84 4.05
N ALA A 214 -15.73 1.06 5.32
CA ALA A 214 -15.48 2.41 5.85
C ALA A 214 -14.33 3.10 5.10
N TRP A 215 -13.28 2.35 4.77
CA TRP A 215 -12.17 2.87 3.98
C TRP A 215 -12.54 3.14 2.51
N LEU A 216 -13.28 2.24 1.85
CA LEU A 216 -13.77 2.45 0.48
C LEU A 216 -14.68 3.68 0.36
N GLU A 217 -15.44 3.98 1.42
CA GLU A 217 -16.33 5.14 1.47
C GLU A 217 -15.61 6.48 1.54
N GLU A 218 -14.44 6.50 2.14
CA GLU A 218 -13.57 7.67 2.31
C GLU A 218 -12.58 7.83 1.13
N SER A 219 -12.25 6.72 0.47
CA SER A 219 -11.37 6.64 -0.68
C SER A 219 -12.01 7.21 -1.97
N PHE A 220 -11.18 7.78 -2.84
CA PHE A 220 -11.61 8.23 -4.17
C PHE A 220 -11.77 7.09 -5.18
N MET A 221 -11.33 5.88 -4.83
CA MET A 221 -11.38 4.68 -5.66
C MET A 221 -12.79 4.36 -6.15
N MET A 222 -13.79 4.50 -5.26
CA MET A 222 -15.17 4.14 -5.60
C MET A 222 -15.77 5.03 -6.68
N LYS A 223 -15.47 6.34 -6.65
CA LYS A 223 -15.91 7.27 -7.70
C LYS A 223 -15.31 6.93 -9.06
N ARG A 224 -14.05 6.48 -9.10
CA ARG A 224 -13.41 6.01 -10.34
C ARG A 224 -14.03 4.72 -10.85
N SER A 225 -14.19 3.70 -10.00
CA SER A 225 -14.81 2.45 -10.43
C SER A 225 -16.22 2.72 -10.96
N PHE A 226 -16.98 3.59 -10.30
CA PHE A 226 -18.27 4.03 -10.78
C PHE A 226 -18.21 4.77 -12.12
N ARG A 227 -17.20 5.63 -12.34
CA ARG A 227 -16.94 6.27 -13.64
C ARG A 227 -16.75 5.26 -14.76
N ASN A 228 -15.98 4.20 -14.52
CA ASN A 228 -15.77 3.14 -15.49
C ASN A 228 -17.09 2.40 -15.78
N CYS A 229 -17.85 2.02 -14.75
CA CYS A 229 -19.16 1.38 -14.94
C CYS A 229 -20.14 2.28 -15.71
N ALA A 230 -20.19 3.58 -15.42
CA ALA A 230 -21.07 4.53 -16.08
C ALA A 230 -20.71 4.75 -17.57
N LEU A 231 -19.42 4.72 -17.90
CA LEU A 231 -18.95 4.79 -19.28
C LEU A 231 -19.26 3.51 -20.05
N ILE A 232 -18.97 2.34 -19.47
CA ILE A 232 -19.19 1.03 -20.09
C ILE A 232 -20.68 0.75 -20.30
N SER A 233 -21.52 1.11 -19.31
CA SER A 233 -22.98 0.95 -19.39
C SER A 233 -23.65 1.94 -20.35
N GLY A 234 -22.92 2.92 -20.88
CA GLY A 234 -23.47 3.96 -21.75
C GLY A 234 -24.29 5.03 -21.03
N LEU A 235 -24.31 5.05 -19.69
CA LEU A 235 -24.97 6.10 -18.92
C LEU A 235 -24.37 7.49 -19.22
N ILE A 236 -23.08 7.54 -19.56
CA ILE A 236 -22.41 8.75 -20.01
C ILE A 236 -21.79 8.52 -21.38
N GLU A 237 -22.34 9.20 -22.38
CA GLU A 237 -21.75 9.20 -23.72
C GLU A 237 -20.57 10.20 -23.79
N GLN A 238 -19.36 9.66 -24.00
CA GLN A 238 -18.15 10.45 -24.25
C GLN A 238 -18.06 11.04 -25.67
N ARG A 239 -18.50 10.30 -26.70
CA ARG A 239 -18.44 10.70 -28.11
C ARG A 239 -19.83 10.75 -28.73
N GLN A 240 -20.28 11.94 -29.13
CA GLN A 240 -21.47 12.14 -29.96
C GLN A 240 -21.07 12.70 -31.33
N PRO A 241 -21.83 12.40 -32.40
CA PRO A 241 -21.59 13.04 -33.70
C PRO A 241 -21.65 14.57 -33.58
N GLY A 242 -20.51 15.24 -33.82
CA GLY A 242 -20.38 16.70 -33.74
C GLY A 242 -19.93 17.26 -32.37
N ALA A 243 -19.86 16.45 -31.30
CA ALA A 243 -19.36 16.90 -29.99
C ALA A 243 -18.70 15.77 -29.19
N GLU A 244 -17.47 15.99 -28.72
CA GLU A 244 -16.80 15.11 -27.76
C GLU A 244 -16.77 15.77 -26.37
N LYS A 245 -17.22 15.05 -25.34
CA LYS A 245 -17.08 15.50 -23.97
C LYS A 245 -15.62 15.36 -23.53
N THR A 246 -15.07 16.40 -22.95
CA THR A 246 -13.75 16.35 -22.33
C THR A 246 -13.77 15.41 -21.11
N GLY A 247 -12.64 14.77 -20.78
CA GLY A 247 -12.55 13.90 -19.60
C GLY A 247 -13.01 14.59 -18.30
N ARG A 248 -12.77 15.89 -18.17
CA ARG A 248 -13.25 16.73 -17.06
C ARG A 248 -14.78 16.82 -16.99
N GLN A 249 -15.47 16.92 -18.13
CA GLN A 249 -16.94 16.95 -18.18
C GLN A 249 -17.54 15.58 -17.86
N VAL A 250 -16.88 14.50 -18.30
CA VAL A 250 -17.25 13.12 -17.95
C VAL A 250 -17.14 12.90 -16.45
N THR A 251 -15.98 13.20 -15.83
CA THR A 251 -15.77 13.03 -14.38
C THR A 251 -16.82 13.80 -13.57
N PHE A 252 -17.06 15.08 -13.89
CA PHE A 252 -18.04 15.89 -13.16
C PHE A 252 -19.46 15.31 -13.21
N SER A 253 -19.88 14.84 -14.40
CA SER A 253 -21.22 14.23 -14.56
C SER A 253 -21.33 12.93 -13.77
N THR A 254 -20.26 12.15 -13.75
CA THR A 254 -20.24 10.86 -13.07
C THR A 254 -20.24 11.00 -11.56
N ASP A 255 -19.43 11.92 -11.02
CA ASP A 255 -19.35 12.19 -9.58
C ASP A 255 -20.70 12.63 -9.02
N LEU A 256 -21.44 13.47 -9.76
CA LEU A 256 -22.77 13.91 -9.35
C LEU A 256 -23.76 12.74 -9.29
N ILE A 257 -23.77 11.88 -10.32
CA ILE A 257 -24.65 10.70 -10.36
C ILE A 257 -24.28 9.76 -9.20
N TYR A 258 -22.99 9.52 -8.97
CA TYR A 258 -22.52 8.72 -7.85
C TYR A 258 -23.02 9.26 -6.50
N ASP A 259 -22.82 10.56 -6.25
CA ASP A 259 -23.21 11.19 -4.98
C ASP A 259 -24.73 11.17 -4.77
N VAL A 260 -25.53 11.31 -5.84
CA VAL A 260 -27.00 11.19 -5.78
C VAL A 260 -27.43 9.75 -5.51
N LEU A 261 -26.88 8.77 -6.24
CA LEU A 261 -27.22 7.36 -6.04
C LEU A 261 -26.83 6.90 -4.63
N ARG A 262 -25.64 7.26 -4.14
CA ARG A 262 -25.20 6.91 -2.79
C ARG A 262 -26.17 7.41 -1.72
N ARG A 263 -26.74 8.62 -1.88
CA ARG A 263 -27.67 9.21 -0.90
C ARG A 263 -29.09 8.67 -0.99
N HIS A 264 -29.57 8.37 -2.19
CA HIS A 264 -30.99 8.09 -2.42
C HIS A 264 -31.30 6.64 -2.82
N GLN A 265 -30.33 5.92 -3.37
CA GLN A 265 -30.45 4.54 -3.84
C GLN A 265 -29.14 3.76 -3.59
N PRO A 266 -28.72 3.54 -2.32
CA PRO A 266 -27.45 2.91 -1.99
C PRO A 266 -27.30 1.49 -2.56
N ASP A 267 -28.41 0.77 -2.77
CA ASP A 267 -28.44 -0.58 -3.34
C ASP A 267 -28.44 -0.61 -4.88
N HIS A 268 -28.23 0.54 -5.54
CA HIS A 268 -28.28 0.65 -6.99
C HIS A 268 -27.25 -0.25 -7.69
N LEU A 269 -27.65 -0.90 -8.79
CA LEU A 269 -26.84 -1.87 -9.52
C LEU A 269 -25.45 -1.34 -9.89
N LEU A 270 -25.35 -0.11 -10.42
CA LEU A 270 -24.06 0.49 -10.78
C LEU A 270 -23.13 0.72 -9.58
N LEU A 271 -23.66 1.00 -8.39
CA LEU A 271 -22.84 1.12 -7.17
C LEU A 271 -22.30 -0.25 -6.76
N ARG A 272 -23.13 -1.29 -6.86
CA ARG A 272 -22.73 -2.69 -6.59
C ARG A 272 -21.67 -3.18 -7.57
N THR A 273 -21.82 -2.88 -8.87
CA THR A 273 -20.82 -3.21 -9.90
C THR A 273 -19.52 -2.45 -9.66
N ALA A 274 -19.58 -1.14 -9.37
CA ALA A 274 -18.40 -0.35 -9.06
C ALA A 274 -17.63 -0.90 -7.85
N ARG A 275 -18.35 -1.36 -6.82
CA ARG A 275 -17.76 -2.03 -5.65
C ARG A 275 -17.06 -3.32 -6.04
N ALA A 276 -17.72 -4.18 -6.82
CA ALA A 276 -17.13 -5.44 -7.28
C ALA A 276 -15.87 -5.21 -8.14
N ASP A 277 -15.88 -4.20 -9.01
CA ASP A 277 -14.74 -3.83 -9.85
C ASP A 277 -13.57 -3.29 -9.01
N ALA A 278 -13.84 -2.44 -8.01
CA ALA A 278 -12.81 -1.93 -7.10
C ALA A 278 -12.16 -3.06 -6.30
N ALA A 279 -12.96 -3.95 -5.72
CA ALA A 279 -12.50 -5.08 -4.92
C ALA A 279 -11.62 -6.06 -5.72
N THR A 280 -11.97 -6.30 -6.99
CA THR A 280 -11.25 -7.26 -7.84
C THR A 280 -10.02 -6.63 -8.50
N GLY A 281 -10.14 -5.40 -9.00
CA GLY A 281 -9.10 -4.78 -9.84
C GLY A 281 -8.04 -4.00 -9.07
N LEU A 282 -8.42 -3.33 -7.97
CA LEU A 282 -7.55 -2.34 -7.33
C LEU A 282 -7.03 -2.77 -5.95
N LEU A 283 -7.70 -3.72 -5.29
CA LEU A 283 -7.41 -4.09 -3.89
C LEU A 283 -7.05 -5.57 -3.70
N ASP A 284 -7.32 -6.41 -4.70
CA ASP A 284 -7.22 -7.88 -4.62
C ASP A 284 -7.81 -8.46 -3.32
N VAL A 285 -9.07 -8.08 -3.02
CA VAL A 285 -9.77 -8.48 -1.78
C VAL A 285 -9.89 -9.99 -1.66
N ALA A 286 -10.06 -10.68 -2.80
CA ALA A 286 -10.14 -12.14 -2.82
C ALA A 286 -8.82 -12.78 -2.33
N ARG A 287 -7.67 -12.29 -2.78
CA ARG A 287 -6.37 -12.76 -2.29
C ARG A 287 -6.15 -12.39 -0.84
N LEU A 288 -6.52 -11.18 -0.43
CA LEU A 288 -6.43 -10.77 0.96
C LEU A 288 -7.29 -11.67 1.88
N GLY A 289 -8.50 -12.05 1.44
CA GLY A 289 -9.33 -13.02 2.15
C GLY A 289 -8.69 -14.40 2.25
N GLN A 290 -8.05 -14.87 1.19
CA GLN A 290 -7.29 -16.14 1.21
C GLN A 290 -6.09 -16.07 2.18
N LEU A 291 -5.37 -14.95 2.21
CA LEU A 291 -4.33 -14.70 3.20
C LEU A 291 -4.91 -14.81 4.62
N LEU A 292 -5.90 -13.98 4.95
CA LEU A 292 -6.43 -13.88 6.31
C LEU A 292 -6.99 -15.24 6.77
N SER A 293 -7.68 -15.97 5.88
CA SER A 293 -8.13 -17.33 6.16
C SER A 293 -6.97 -18.31 6.36
N ARG A 294 -5.87 -18.19 5.60
CA ARG A 294 -4.68 -19.04 5.74
C ARG A 294 -4.01 -18.85 7.11
N ILE A 295 -3.90 -17.61 7.55
CA ILE A 295 -3.10 -17.25 8.73
C ILE A 295 -3.92 -17.21 10.03
N HIS A 296 -5.25 -17.34 9.95
CA HIS A 296 -6.15 -17.24 11.10
C HIS A 296 -5.75 -18.25 12.19
N GLY A 297 -5.39 -17.73 13.39
CA GLY A 297 -4.90 -18.53 14.52
C GLY A 297 -3.53 -19.17 14.30
N ARG A 298 -2.76 -18.69 13.30
CA ARG A 298 -1.44 -19.21 12.89
C ARG A 298 -0.41 -18.09 12.75
N ILE A 299 -0.50 -17.08 13.61
CA ILE A 299 0.45 -15.98 13.65
C ILE A 299 1.61 -16.39 14.57
N MET A 300 2.82 -16.35 14.01
CA MET A 300 4.06 -16.53 14.73
C MET A 300 4.64 -15.16 15.05
N HIS A 301 4.48 -14.71 16.29
CA HIS A 301 5.06 -13.46 16.74
C HIS A 301 6.48 -13.63 17.26
N LYS A 302 7.36 -12.69 16.90
CA LYS A 302 8.71 -12.53 17.43
C LYS A 302 8.95 -11.09 17.84
N ALA A 303 8.94 -10.83 19.15
CA ALA A 303 9.49 -9.61 19.71
C ALA A 303 11.02 -9.70 19.68
N LEU A 304 11.66 -8.78 18.96
CA LEU A 304 13.11 -8.72 18.76
C LEU A 304 13.64 -7.39 19.31
N ASP A 305 14.89 -7.39 19.74
CA ASP A 305 15.57 -6.18 20.21
C ASP A 305 16.18 -5.37 19.05
N ARG A 306 16.34 -5.99 17.88
CA ARG A 306 16.97 -5.41 16.68
C ARG A 306 16.38 -5.98 15.38
N PRO A 307 16.60 -5.32 14.23
CA PRO A 307 16.20 -5.80 12.90
C PRO A 307 16.66 -7.24 12.61
N SER A 308 15.81 -8.02 11.94
CA SER A 308 16.13 -9.36 11.43
C SER A 308 16.65 -9.30 9.98
N PRO A 309 17.29 -10.37 9.47
CA PRO A 309 17.61 -10.46 8.04
C PRO A 309 16.40 -10.26 7.12
N PHE A 310 15.27 -10.86 7.40
CA PHE A 310 14.10 -10.74 6.52
C PHE A 310 13.55 -9.31 6.43
N CYS A 311 13.77 -8.45 7.43
CA CYS A 311 13.25 -7.09 7.40
C CYS A 311 14.12 -6.11 6.59
N VAL A 312 15.36 -6.46 6.27
CA VAL A 312 16.30 -5.56 5.57
C VAL A 312 15.70 -4.98 4.30
N PRO A 313 15.15 -5.78 3.36
CA PRO A 313 14.69 -5.22 2.10
C PRO A 313 13.54 -4.23 2.25
N VAL A 314 12.64 -4.46 3.21
CA VAL A 314 11.51 -3.56 3.45
C VAL A 314 11.95 -2.28 4.16
N LEU A 315 12.90 -2.36 5.08
CA LEU A 315 13.48 -1.18 5.73
C LEU A 315 14.33 -0.32 4.78
N VAL A 316 15.04 -0.94 3.82
CA VAL A 316 15.74 -0.20 2.76
C VAL A 316 14.77 0.59 1.89
N GLN A 317 13.58 0.04 1.58
CA GLN A 317 12.54 0.79 0.87
C GLN A 317 12.14 2.05 1.64
N ILE A 318 11.95 1.96 2.96
CA ILE A 318 11.63 3.15 3.79
C ILE A 318 12.68 4.26 3.62
N GLY A 319 13.96 3.89 3.58
CA GLY A 319 15.05 4.81 3.30
C GLY A 319 14.89 5.46 1.93
N ARG A 320 14.77 4.63 0.88
CA ARG A 320 14.73 5.08 -0.53
C ARG A 320 13.63 6.09 -0.79
N GLU A 321 12.53 5.96 -0.08
CA GLU A 321 11.36 6.80 -0.28
C GLU A 321 11.49 8.18 0.40
N ARG A 322 12.42 8.34 1.35
CA ARG A 322 12.68 9.62 2.05
C ARG A 322 13.63 10.53 1.29
N VAL A 323 14.57 9.98 0.55
CA VAL A 323 15.72 10.71 0.01
C VAL A 323 15.67 10.58 -1.52
N GLY A 324 15.14 11.58 -2.22
CA GLY A 324 15.08 11.57 -3.69
C GLY A 324 16.31 12.20 -4.35
N GLY A 325 16.79 11.63 -5.46
CA GLY A 325 17.88 12.17 -6.32
C GLY A 325 19.20 11.37 -6.29
N ASP A 326 20.17 11.70 -7.14
CA ASP A 326 21.41 10.90 -7.31
C ASP A 326 22.33 10.91 -6.08
N ALA A 327 22.49 12.07 -5.41
CA ALA A 327 23.21 12.15 -4.14
C ALA A 327 22.45 11.44 -3.00
N ALA A 328 21.15 11.24 -3.17
CA ALA A 328 20.34 10.47 -2.24
C ALA A 328 20.55 8.98 -2.41
N GLU A 329 20.68 8.48 -3.65
CA GLU A 329 20.99 7.05 -3.91
C GLU A 329 22.28 6.62 -3.22
N MET A 330 23.32 7.47 -3.20
CA MET A 330 24.57 7.16 -2.49
C MET A 330 24.37 7.04 -0.96
N ILE A 331 23.59 7.94 -0.34
CA ILE A 331 23.26 7.87 1.09
C ILE A 331 22.42 6.63 1.40
N LEU A 332 21.58 6.22 0.45
CA LEU A 332 20.72 5.06 0.57
C LEU A 332 21.51 3.77 0.53
N ASP A 333 22.48 3.67 -0.37
CA ASP A 333 23.39 2.53 -0.45
C ASP A 333 24.21 2.42 0.84
N GLU A 334 24.79 3.52 1.35
CA GLU A 334 25.46 3.54 2.65
C GLU A 334 24.53 3.13 3.81
N SER A 335 23.27 3.58 3.80
CA SER A 335 22.29 3.21 4.83
C SER A 335 21.86 1.75 4.75
N ALA A 336 21.84 1.18 3.53
CA ALA A 336 21.53 -0.22 3.29
C ALA A 336 22.69 -1.10 3.76
N GLU A 337 23.93 -0.73 3.43
CA GLU A 337 25.14 -1.39 3.93
C GLU A 337 25.20 -1.35 5.46
N ALA A 338 24.89 -0.20 6.09
CA ALA A 338 24.84 -0.09 7.54
C ALA A 338 23.77 -1.00 8.17
N LEU A 339 22.60 -1.12 7.53
CA LEU A 339 21.54 -2.01 8.00
C LEU A 339 21.89 -3.49 7.81
N ILE A 340 22.55 -3.84 6.69
CA ILE A 340 23.07 -5.19 6.47
C ILE A 340 24.12 -5.48 7.56
N ALA A 341 25.06 -4.58 7.81
CA ALA A 341 26.07 -4.74 8.86
C ALA A 341 25.45 -4.89 10.25
N GLU A 342 24.41 -4.12 10.59
CA GLU A 342 23.65 -4.24 11.86
C GLU A 342 23.04 -5.64 12.02
N VAL A 343 22.49 -6.19 10.94
CA VAL A 343 21.89 -7.54 10.94
C VAL A 343 22.94 -8.65 10.99
N MET A 344 24.07 -8.45 10.30
CA MET A 344 25.19 -9.38 10.25
C MET A 344 26.08 -9.29 11.51
N GLU A 345 25.86 -8.31 12.38
CA GLU A 345 26.58 -8.15 13.64
C GLU A 345 26.41 -9.41 14.50
N ASP A 346 27.50 -10.02 14.95
CA ASP A 346 27.55 -11.32 15.66
C ASP A 346 27.11 -12.54 14.82
N ALA A 347 27.05 -12.45 13.49
CA ALA A 347 26.88 -13.63 12.65
C ALA A 347 28.06 -14.61 12.88
N PRO A 348 27.80 -15.93 13.02
CA PRO A 348 28.86 -16.93 13.06
C PRO A 348 29.80 -16.77 11.87
N GLU A 349 31.10 -17.04 12.04
CA GLU A 349 32.11 -16.86 10.96
C GLU A 349 31.76 -17.61 9.67
N ALA A 350 31.01 -18.72 9.79
CA ALA A 350 30.51 -19.51 8.66
C ALA A 350 29.38 -18.83 7.86
N LEU A 351 28.82 -17.73 8.39
CA LEU A 351 27.69 -16.96 7.87
C LEU A 351 28.05 -15.47 7.73
N LYS A 352 29.28 -15.16 7.32
CA LYS A 352 29.72 -13.77 7.03
C LYS A 352 30.02 -13.53 5.54
N GLY A 353 29.75 -14.50 4.67
CA GLY A 353 30.06 -14.45 3.24
C GLY A 353 29.11 -13.58 2.41
N ALA A 354 27.97 -13.15 2.98
CA ALA A 354 26.93 -12.41 2.29
C ALA A 354 26.95 -10.88 2.51
N ALA A 355 28.04 -10.35 3.08
CA ALA A 355 28.26 -8.92 3.29
C ALA A 355 28.67 -8.19 2.00
#